data_AF-A0A9W9W6M8-F1
#
_entry.id   AF-A0A9W9W6M8-F1
#
_cell.length_a   1.000
_cell.length_b   1.000
_cell.length_c   1.000
_cell.angle_alpha   90.00
_cell.angle_beta   90.00
_cell.angle_gamma   90.00
#
_symmetry.space_group_name_H-M   'P 1'
#
loop_
_entity.id
_entity.type
_entity.pdbx_description
1 polymer ?
#
loop_
_entity_poly.entity_id
_entity_poly.type
_entity_poly.pdbx_seq_one_letter_code
_entity_poly.pdbx_strand_id
1 'polypeptide(L)'
;MPDPRFEEIIQSLSLMPTEMAHAIIDDLRVLDVLNLLLYDNPRVTSAISSHPGCQAVIGITPDTFCERKELIKSYWGLARQTGINIDEIWYRSVIGLNVNCAEFQHLPSITDDLHAHILKYVEDQTSVVDLNRFTVGSKEIPLVTSASSLAQLEECCKAVRAAKVQYFAQASGQLRRACTLLENNPDLLKRTLDPNQKRRPNTAHITARMNLVADKIAKSNLQNQVHTEYYRYTFFPLTPFDTSLTELLRMMDYFDITAAGVLLLNKDGSSSCGRQHTRRSIGLLVW
;
A
#
# COMPACT_ATOMS: atom_id res chain seq x y z
N MET A 1 -1.63 17.30 12.16
CA MET A 1 -1.44 18.36 13.18
C MET A 1 -0.81 19.54 12.46
N PRO A 2 -1.32 20.76 12.62
CA PRO A 2 -0.57 21.95 12.19
C PRO A 2 0.80 21.92 12.87
N ASP A 3 1.87 22.09 12.09
CA ASP A 3 3.23 22.19 12.61
C ASP A 3 3.32 23.53 13.37
N PRO A 4 3.73 23.54 14.66
CA PRO A 4 3.79 24.77 15.47
C PRO A 4 4.69 25.85 14.85
N ARG A 5 5.67 25.46 14.03
CA ARG A 5 6.54 26.40 13.30
C ARG A 5 5.76 27.21 12.27
N PHE A 6 4.75 26.61 11.64
CA PHE A 6 3.91 27.32 10.67
C PHE A 6 2.94 28.29 11.34
N GLU A 7 2.51 28.03 12.58
CA GLU A 7 1.65 28.97 13.33
C GLU A 7 2.40 30.28 13.64
N GLU A 8 3.67 30.20 14.05
CA GLU A 8 4.52 31.38 14.27
C GLU A 8 4.77 32.17 12.98
N ILE A 9 5.00 31.46 11.86
CA ILE A 9 5.15 32.07 10.53
C ILE A 9 3.87 32.80 10.12
N ILE A 10 2.70 32.20 10.34
CA ILE A 10 1.40 32.80 10.01
C ILE A 10 1.13 34.03 10.85
N GLN A 11 1.41 33.97 12.16
CA GLN A 11 1.28 35.13 13.02
C GLN A 11 2.18 36.27 12.56
N SER A 12 3.44 35.97 12.26
CA SER A 12 4.41 36.95 11.76
C SER A 12 3.96 37.58 10.44
N LEU A 13 3.56 36.76 9.45
CA LEU A 13 3.05 37.24 8.15
C LEU A 13 1.77 38.06 8.30
N SER A 14 0.89 37.71 9.24
CA SER A 14 -0.37 38.44 9.46
C SER A 14 -0.17 39.86 9.99
N LEU A 15 0.96 40.14 10.65
CA LEU A 15 1.30 41.45 11.20
C LEU A 15 2.07 42.34 10.21
N MET A 16 2.54 41.78 9.09
CA MET A 16 3.37 42.49 8.12
C MET A 16 2.55 43.33 7.12
N PRO A 17 3.14 44.42 6.60
CA PRO A 17 2.63 45.10 5.41
C PRO A 17 2.56 44.14 4.22
N THR A 18 1.63 44.38 3.30
CA THR A 18 1.37 43.51 2.15
C THR A 18 2.60 43.37 1.26
N GLU A 19 3.35 44.46 1.08
CA GLU A 19 4.56 44.52 0.25
C GLU A 19 5.67 43.62 0.79
N MET A 20 5.85 43.61 2.12
CA MET A 20 6.81 42.72 2.78
C MET A 20 6.36 41.27 2.72
N ALA A 21 5.06 41.02 2.89
CA ALA A 21 4.51 39.67 2.75
C ALA A 21 4.70 39.15 1.31
N HIS A 22 4.51 39.99 0.29
CA HIS A 22 4.76 39.64 -1.11
C HIS A 22 6.22 39.31 -1.37
N ALA A 23 7.17 40.13 -0.88
CA ALA A 23 8.59 39.84 -1.01
C ALA A 23 9.00 38.50 -0.38
N ILE A 24 8.40 38.13 0.76
CA ILE A 24 8.63 36.82 1.37
C ILE A 24 8.01 35.71 0.51
N ILE A 25 6.78 35.90 0.03
CA ILE A 25 6.06 34.92 -0.80
C ILE A 25 6.82 34.61 -2.10
N ASP A 26 7.48 35.60 -2.71
CA ASP A 26 8.30 35.41 -3.92
C ASP A 26 9.39 34.34 -3.75
N ASP A 27 9.98 34.27 -2.54
CA ASP A 27 11.02 33.32 -2.19
C ASP A 27 10.49 31.96 -1.73
N LEU A 28 9.16 31.83 -1.51
CA LEU A 28 8.54 30.58 -1.12
C LEU A 28 8.34 29.65 -2.30
N ARG A 29 8.39 28.35 -2.02
CA ARG A 29 7.90 27.34 -2.96
C ARG A 29 6.38 27.37 -2.97
N VAL A 30 5.80 26.98 -4.09
CA VAL A 30 4.35 26.81 -4.24
C VAL A 30 3.81 25.85 -3.17
N LEU A 31 4.53 24.77 -2.84
CA LEU A 31 4.18 23.88 -1.73
C LEU A 31 4.03 24.62 -0.39
N ASP A 32 4.96 25.51 -0.06
CA ASP A 32 4.95 26.24 1.20
C ASP A 32 3.78 27.24 1.24
N VAL A 33 3.48 27.90 0.11
CA VAL A 33 2.29 28.74 -0.04
C VAL A 33 0.99 27.95 0.11
N LEU A 34 0.91 26.77 -0.49
CA LEU A 34 -0.25 25.90 -0.32
C LEU A 34 -0.42 25.47 1.12
N ASN A 35 0.67 25.11 1.80
CA ASN A 35 0.65 24.78 3.22
C ASN A 35 0.14 25.97 4.06
N LEU A 36 0.57 27.21 3.78
CA LEU A 36 0.04 28.41 4.44
C LEU A 36 -1.47 28.61 4.22
N LEU A 37 -1.98 28.32 3.02
CA LEU A 37 -3.42 28.42 2.71
C LEU A 37 -4.30 27.45 3.51
N LEU A 38 -3.75 26.31 3.92
CA LEU A 38 -4.48 25.31 4.72
C LEU A 38 -4.77 25.76 6.16
N TYR A 39 -4.10 26.81 6.64
CA TYR A 39 -4.33 27.36 7.98
C TYR A 39 -5.45 28.41 8.01
N ASP A 40 -6.03 28.75 6.86
CA ASP A 40 -7.22 29.62 6.75
C ASP A 40 -7.12 30.99 7.47
N ASN A 41 -5.90 31.53 7.63
CA ASN A 41 -5.74 32.88 8.16
C ASN A 41 -6.21 33.91 7.12
N PRO A 42 -7.14 34.83 7.46
CA PRO A 42 -7.74 35.75 6.48
C PRO A 42 -6.73 36.76 5.93
N ARG A 43 -5.80 37.22 6.76
CA ARG A 43 -4.80 38.21 6.35
C ARG A 43 -3.75 37.59 5.43
N VAL A 44 -3.26 36.40 5.79
CA VAL A 44 -2.34 35.63 4.94
C VAL A 44 -3.02 35.21 3.63
N THR A 45 -4.27 34.77 3.67
CA THR A 45 -5.05 34.44 2.47
C THR A 45 -5.17 35.67 1.55
N SER A 46 -5.44 36.86 2.11
CA SER A 46 -5.51 38.11 1.34
C SER A 46 -4.15 38.52 0.75
N ALA A 47 -3.05 38.30 1.46
CA ALA A 47 -1.71 38.56 0.94
C ALA A 47 -1.38 37.61 -0.22
N ILE A 48 -1.71 36.33 -0.09
CA ILE A 48 -1.52 35.31 -1.13
C ILE A 48 -2.41 35.59 -2.35
N SER A 49 -3.69 35.91 -2.17
CA SER A 49 -4.62 36.16 -3.29
C SER A 49 -4.31 37.44 -4.08
N SER A 50 -3.60 38.39 -3.47
CA SER A 50 -3.14 39.62 -4.13
C SER A 50 -1.75 39.49 -4.77
N HIS A 51 -1.04 38.38 -4.54
CA HIS A 51 0.31 38.17 -5.06
C HIS A 51 0.30 37.73 -6.53
N PRO A 52 1.02 38.42 -7.46
CA PRO A 52 0.97 38.10 -8.89
C PRO A 52 1.36 36.66 -9.24
N GLY A 53 2.44 36.13 -8.65
CA GLY A 53 2.85 34.74 -8.88
C GLY A 53 1.85 33.73 -8.32
N CYS A 54 1.19 34.05 -7.21
CA CYS A 54 0.16 33.17 -6.65
C CYS A 54 -1.12 33.20 -7.49
N GLN A 55 -1.48 34.36 -8.06
CA GLN A 55 -2.60 34.48 -8.98
C GLN A 55 -2.38 33.66 -10.25
N ALA A 56 -1.16 33.62 -10.76
CA ALA A 56 -0.80 32.79 -11.91
C ALA A 56 -0.98 31.29 -11.64
N VAL A 57 -0.72 30.85 -10.39
CA VAL A 57 -0.79 29.43 -10.00
C VAL A 57 -2.19 29.01 -9.54
N ILE A 58 -2.83 29.83 -8.70
CA ILE A 58 -4.06 29.48 -7.96
C ILE A 58 -5.30 30.09 -8.63
N GLY A 59 -5.20 31.29 -9.20
CA GLY A 59 -6.34 31.94 -9.84
C GLY A 59 -6.28 33.46 -9.70
N ILE A 60 -6.64 34.16 -10.78
CA ILE A 60 -6.58 35.62 -10.87
C ILE A 60 -7.81 36.26 -10.22
N THR A 61 -8.99 35.63 -10.38
CA THR A 61 -10.24 36.18 -9.83
C THR A 61 -10.49 35.64 -8.42
N PRO A 62 -11.17 36.41 -7.54
CA PRO A 62 -11.53 35.95 -6.20
C PRO A 62 -12.30 34.63 -6.21
N ASP A 63 -13.21 34.45 -7.16
CA ASP A 63 -14.02 33.24 -7.29
C ASP A 63 -13.17 32.03 -7.65
N THR A 64 -12.32 32.15 -8.70
CA THR A 64 -11.43 31.06 -9.12
C THR A 64 -10.40 30.71 -8.04
N PHE A 65 -9.90 31.71 -7.32
CA PHE A 65 -9.00 31.51 -6.19
C PHE A 65 -9.68 30.73 -5.06
N CYS A 66 -10.91 31.10 -4.68
CA CYS A 66 -11.69 30.41 -3.67
C CYS A 66 -12.01 28.97 -4.06
N GLU A 67 -12.51 28.74 -5.28
CA GLU A 67 -12.80 27.41 -5.80
C GLU A 67 -11.56 26.51 -5.78
N ARG A 68 -10.43 27.03 -6.26
CA ARG A 68 -9.19 26.27 -6.33
C ARG A 68 -8.59 26.01 -4.94
N LYS A 69 -8.69 26.95 -4.01
CA LYS A 69 -8.31 26.77 -2.61
C LYS A 69 -9.08 25.62 -1.96
N GLU A 70 -10.40 25.55 -2.14
CA GLU A 70 -11.22 24.46 -1.59
C GLU A 70 -10.92 23.11 -2.25
N LEU A 71 -10.63 23.11 -3.56
CA LEU A 71 -10.22 21.91 -4.27
C LEU A 71 -8.86 21.39 -3.76
N ILE A 72 -7.89 22.28 -3.54
CA ILE A 72 -6.58 21.98 -2.93
C ILE A 72 -6.77 21.39 -1.54
N LYS A 73 -7.61 22.00 -0.68
CA LYS A 73 -7.92 21.44 0.65
C LYS A 73 -8.45 20.01 0.55
N SER A 74 -9.32 19.75 -0.42
CA SER A 74 -9.88 18.42 -0.64
C SER A 74 -8.80 17.40 -1.03
N TYR A 75 -7.86 17.77 -1.90
CA TYR A 75 -6.70 16.94 -2.23
C TYR A 75 -5.78 16.68 -1.02
N TRP A 76 -5.50 17.69 -0.20
CA TRP A 76 -4.74 17.51 1.05
C TRP A 76 -5.46 16.61 2.04
N GLY A 77 -6.78 16.75 2.16
CA GLY A 77 -7.63 15.86 2.96
C GLY A 77 -7.50 14.42 2.49
N LEU A 78 -7.60 14.19 1.18
CA LEU A 78 -7.47 12.87 0.57
C LEU A 78 -6.07 12.28 0.79
N ALA A 79 -5.01 13.06 0.58
CA ALA A 79 -3.64 12.64 0.83
C ALA A 79 -3.40 12.27 2.30
N ARG A 80 -3.92 13.06 3.26
CA ARG A 80 -3.82 12.72 4.69
C ARG A 80 -4.56 11.43 5.03
N GLN A 81 -5.74 11.20 4.44
CA GLN A 81 -6.49 9.96 4.66
C GLN A 81 -5.82 8.74 4.04
N THR A 82 -5.16 8.89 2.91
CA THR A 82 -4.41 7.81 2.23
C THR A 82 -3.00 7.64 2.79
N GLY A 83 -2.53 8.65 3.54
CA GLY A 83 -1.18 8.75 4.02
C GLY A 83 -0.17 9.06 2.91
N ILE A 84 -0.56 9.74 1.85
CA ILE A 84 0.39 10.25 0.87
C ILE A 84 1.15 11.42 1.50
N ASN A 85 2.48 11.40 1.39
CA ASN A 85 3.31 12.53 1.77
C ASN A 85 3.37 13.53 0.61
N ILE A 86 2.57 14.60 0.66
CA ILE A 86 2.61 15.67 -0.34
C ILE A 86 3.89 16.52 -0.20
N ASP A 87 4.55 16.49 0.95
CA ASP A 87 5.70 17.34 1.22
C ASP A 87 6.99 16.87 0.52
N GLU A 88 6.96 15.70 -0.12
CA GLU A 88 8.06 15.22 -0.96
C GLU A 88 8.06 15.95 -2.31
N ILE A 89 9.14 16.70 -2.58
CA ILE A 89 9.31 17.42 -3.84
C ILE A 89 9.42 16.42 -5.00
N TRP A 90 8.49 16.52 -5.96
CA TRP A 90 8.47 15.64 -7.12
C TRP A 90 9.19 16.25 -8.33
N TYR A 91 9.82 15.39 -9.13
CA TYR A 91 10.53 15.80 -10.34
C TYR A 91 9.56 16.48 -11.32
N ARG A 92 9.85 17.74 -11.69
CA ARG A 92 9.03 18.59 -12.58
C ARG A 92 7.60 18.90 -12.09
N SER A 93 7.38 18.88 -10.78
CA SER A 93 6.10 19.31 -10.20
C SER A 93 6.03 20.82 -9.98
N VAL A 94 4.85 21.39 -10.18
CA VAL A 94 4.56 22.82 -9.95
C VAL A 94 4.81 23.19 -8.49
N ILE A 95 4.53 22.27 -7.55
CA ILE A 95 4.66 22.54 -6.12
C ILE A 95 6.12 22.71 -5.69
N GLY A 96 7.06 22.16 -6.45
CA GLY A 96 8.49 22.23 -6.18
C GLY A 96 9.14 23.54 -6.62
N LEU A 97 8.42 24.38 -7.37
CA LEU A 97 8.92 25.64 -7.91
C LEU A 97 8.65 26.81 -6.95
N ASN A 98 9.49 27.84 -7.05
CA ASN A 98 9.23 29.11 -6.38
C ASN A 98 8.06 29.83 -7.05
N VAL A 99 7.32 30.61 -6.27
CA VAL A 99 6.14 31.36 -6.73
C VAL A 99 6.50 32.39 -7.81
N ASN A 100 7.74 32.90 -7.81
CA ASN A 100 8.23 33.81 -8.84
C ASN A 100 8.83 33.09 -10.07
N CYS A 101 8.56 31.79 -10.26
CA CYS A 101 9.09 31.06 -11.41
C CYS A 101 8.40 31.49 -12.72
N ALA A 102 9.19 31.85 -13.73
CA ALA A 102 8.66 32.23 -15.05
C ALA A 102 8.11 31.04 -15.86
N GLU A 103 8.40 29.80 -15.45
CA GLU A 103 8.13 28.60 -16.24
C GLU A 103 6.71 28.02 -16.09
N PHE A 104 5.83 28.66 -15.31
CA PHE A 104 4.47 28.14 -15.07
C PHE A 104 3.64 27.95 -16.34
N GLN A 105 3.92 28.70 -17.41
CA GLN A 105 3.17 28.64 -18.68
C GLN A 105 3.27 27.27 -19.39
N HIS A 106 4.30 26.48 -19.10
CA HIS A 106 4.52 25.17 -19.72
C HIS A 106 4.15 23.99 -18.82
N LEU A 107 3.69 24.27 -17.60
CA LEU A 107 3.41 23.26 -16.60
C LEU A 107 1.90 22.98 -16.48
N PRO A 108 1.52 21.76 -16.07
CA PRO A 108 0.13 21.44 -15.80
C PRO A 108 -0.43 22.34 -14.70
N SER A 109 -1.75 22.49 -14.63
CA SER A 109 -2.34 23.25 -13.54
C SER A 109 -2.05 22.56 -12.21
N ILE A 110 -1.96 23.33 -11.12
CA ILE A 110 -1.64 22.78 -9.80
C ILE A 110 -2.60 21.67 -9.35
N THR A 111 -3.87 21.75 -9.77
CA THR A 111 -4.87 20.74 -9.48
C THR A 111 -4.66 19.46 -10.28
N ASP A 112 -4.23 19.57 -11.53
CA ASP A 112 -3.89 18.42 -12.37
C ASP A 112 -2.60 17.76 -11.87
N ASP A 113 -1.64 18.56 -11.43
CA ASP A 113 -0.39 18.10 -10.84
C ASP A 113 -0.68 17.31 -9.56
N LEU A 114 -1.45 17.86 -8.61
CA LEU A 114 -1.87 17.13 -7.39
C LEU A 114 -2.65 15.85 -7.71
N HIS A 115 -3.56 15.91 -8.68
CA HIS A 115 -4.33 14.76 -9.11
C HIS A 115 -3.43 13.64 -9.63
N ALA A 116 -2.54 13.95 -10.58
CA ALA A 116 -1.61 13.01 -11.19
C ALA A 116 -0.69 12.37 -10.14
N HIS A 117 -0.26 13.13 -9.13
CA HIS A 117 0.59 12.59 -8.07
C HIS A 117 -0.13 11.58 -7.17
N ILE A 118 -1.33 11.92 -6.71
CA ILE A 118 -2.12 10.98 -5.90
C ILE A 118 -2.49 9.76 -6.74
N LEU A 119 -2.83 9.95 -8.02
CA LEU A 119 -3.12 8.88 -8.95
C LEU A 119 -1.93 7.92 -9.11
N LYS A 120 -0.76 8.46 -9.42
CA LYS A 120 0.47 7.67 -9.56
C LYS A 120 0.80 6.88 -8.29
N TYR A 121 0.64 7.51 -7.12
CA TYR A 121 0.82 6.77 -5.86
C TYR A 121 -0.12 5.57 -5.77
N VAL A 122 -1.40 5.75 -6.11
CA VAL A 122 -2.40 4.67 -6.12
C VAL A 122 -2.00 3.56 -7.11
N GLU A 123 -1.53 3.91 -8.30
CA GLU A 123 -1.01 2.95 -9.30
C GLU A 123 0.22 2.18 -8.78
N ASP A 124 1.15 2.86 -8.12
CA ASP A 124 2.32 2.23 -7.51
C ASP A 124 1.92 1.25 -6.39
N GLN A 125 0.81 1.51 -5.68
CA GLN A 125 0.29 0.57 -4.67
C GLN A 125 -0.36 -0.68 -5.27
N THR A 126 -1.03 -0.55 -6.42
CA THR A 126 -1.75 -1.67 -7.06
C THR A 126 -0.86 -2.49 -7.99
N SER A 127 0.25 -1.95 -8.47
CA SER A 127 1.19 -2.66 -9.37
C SER A 127 2.02 -3.73 -8.66
N VAL A 128 2.30 -3.58 -7.37
CA VAL A 128 3.18 -4.49 -6.61
C VAL A 128 2.45 -5.74 -6.12
N VAL A 129 1.17 -5.60 -5.74
CA VAL A 129 0.34 -6.68 -5.22
C VAL A 129 -1.03 -6.59 -5.88
N ASP A 130 -1.54 -7.73 -6.34
CA ASP A 130 -2.91 -7.85 -6.83
C ASP A 130 -3.93 -7.65 -5.69
N LEU A 131 -4.23 -6.38 -5.41
CA LEU A 131 -5.10 -5.96 -4.31
C LEU A 131 -6.57 -6.35 -4.53
N ASN A 132 -6.98 -6.67 -5.75
CA ASN A 132 -8.33 -7.13 -6.06
C ASN A 132 -8.66 -8.46 -5.35
N ARG A 133 -7.65 -9.27 -5.00
CA ARG A 133 -7.85 -10.50 -4.20
C ARG A 133 -8.30 -10.24 -2.77
N PHE A 134 -8.15 -9.01 -2.29
CA PHE A 134 -8.41 -8.60 -0.92
C PHE A 134 -9.55 -7.57 -0.84
N THR A 135 -10.40 -7.47 -1.85
CA THR A 135 -11.61 -6.65 -1.78
C THR A 135 -12.76 -7.44 -1.13
N VAL A 136 -13.61 -6.76 -0.35
CA VAL A 136 -14.80 -7.35 0.29
C VAL A 136 -16.05 -6.99 -0.50
N GLY A 137 -16.83 -8.02 -0.82
CA GLY A 137 -17.90 -7.94 -1.81
C GLY A 137 -17.30 -7.88 -3.21
N SER A 138 -18.03 -8.35 -4.23
CA SER A 138 -17.58 -8.44 -5.63
C SER A 138 -17.31 -7.08 -6.31
N LYS A 139 -16.88 -6.07 -5.54
CA LYS A 139 -16.44 -4.77 -6.02
C LYS A 139 -14.93 -4.84 -6.25
N GLU A 140 -14.55 -4.87 -7.51
CA GLU A 140 -13.17 -4.67 -7.92
C GLU A 140 -12.73 -3.24 -7.58
N ILE A 141 -11.43 -3.05 -7.35
CA ILE A 141 -10.88 -1.70 -7.24
C ILE A 141 -11.13 -1.02 -8.60
N PRO A 142 -11.76 0.17 -8.63
CA PRO A 142 -12.00 0.87 -9.88
C PRO A 142 -10.68 1.03 -10.66
N LEU A 143 -10.76 0.93 -11.98
CA LEU A 143 -9.58 1.00 -12.82
C LEU A 143 -8.87 2.34 -12.58
N VAL A 144 -7.67 2.30 -11.99
CA VAL A 144 -6.96 3.50 -11.53
C VAL A 144 -6.76 4.48 -12.68
N THR A 145 -6.42 3.98 -13.87
CA THR A 145 -6.23 4.80 -15.10
C THR A 145 -7.48 5.54 -15.59
N SER A 146 -8.66 5.27 -15.03
CA SER A 146 -9.92 5.93 -15.39
C SER A 146 -10.36 7.04 -14.42
N ALA A 147 -9.64 7.23 -13.31
CA ALA A 147 -9.96 8.27 -12.33
C ALA A 147 -9.54 9.64 -12.90
N SER A 148 -10.48 10.37 -13.50
CA SER A 148 -10.25 11.71 -14.06
C SER A 148 -10.82 12.82 -13.17
N SER A 149 -11.57 12.47 -12.12
CA SER A 149 -12.20 13.39 -11.18
C SER A 149 -11.76 13.11 -9.75
N LEU A 150 -11.78 14.13 -8.89
CA LEU A 150 -11.47 13.98 -7.46
C LEU A 150 -12.33 12.92 -6.78
N ALA A 151 -13.62 12.83 -7.13
CA ALA A 151 -14.54 11.85 -6.54
C ALA A 151 -14.16 10.41 -6.91
N GLN A 152 -13.81 10.15 -8.17
CA GLN A 152 -13.32 8.83 -8.60
C GLN A 152 -11.98 8.50 -7.94
N LEU A 153 -11.08 9.47 -7.81
CA LEU A 153 -9.81 9.28 -7.14
C LEU A 153 -10.00 8.96 -5.66
N GLU A 154 -10.93 9.64 -4.99
CA GLU A 154 -11.31 9.36 -3.60
C GLU A 154 -11.87 7.94 -3.44
N GLU A 155 -12.73 7.49 -4.36
CA GLU A 155 -13.26 6.13 -4.38
C GLU A 155 -12.14 5.09 -4.57
N CYS A 156 -11.23 5.31 -5.52
CA CYS A 156 -10.07 4.46 -5.75
C CYS A 156 -9.20 4.36 -4.49
N CYS A 157 -8.90 5.50 -3.88
CA CYS A 157 -8.12 5.60 -2.65
C CYS A 157 -8.75 4.82 -1.50
N LYS A 158 -10.07 4.94 -1.32
CA LYS A 158 -10.83 4.19 -0.30
C LYS A 158 -10.79 2.69 -0.58
N ALA A 159 -10.98 2.28 -1.83
CA ALA A 159 -10.94 0.88 -2.24
C ALA A 159 -9.56 0.25 -2.00
N VAL A 160 -8.49 0.92 -2.45
CA VAL A 160 -7.10 0.49 -2.22
C VAL A 160 -6.79 0.41 -0.73
N ARG A 161 -7.20 1.41 0.06
CA ARG A 161 -7.01 1.40 1.52
C ARG A 161 -7.71 0.21 2.17
N ALA A 162 -8.97 -0.05 1.83
CA ALA A 162 -9.74 -1.18 2.35
C ALA A 162 -9.08 -2.52 2.00
N ALA A 163 -8.63 -2.67 0.75
CA ALA A 163 -7.91 -3.87 0.31
C ALA A 163 -6.58 -4.05 1.05
N LYS A 164 -5.81 -2.99 1.26
CA LYS A 164 -4.55 -3.04 2.02
C LYS A 164 -4.76 -3.44 3.48
N VAL A 165 -5.82 -2.96 4.14
CA VAL A 165 -6.16 -3.37 5.52
C VAL A 165 -6.37 -4.88 5.58
N GLN A 166 -7.12 -5.43 4.62
CA GLN A 166 -7.38 -6.87 4.56
C GLN A 166 -6.11 -7.66 4.22
N TYR A 167 -5.33 -7.20 3.25
CA TYR A 167 -4.05 -7.77 2.90
C TYR A 167 -3.12 -7.86 4.12
N PHE A 168 -2.96 -6.79 4.90
CA PHE A 168 -2.13 -6.79 6.11
C PHE A 168 -2.69 -7.69 7.21
N ALA A 169 -4.01 -7.72 7.41
CA ALA A 169 -4.64 -8.62 8.35
C ALA A 169 -4.39 -10.09 7.96
N GLN A 170 -4.58 -10.44 6.69
CA GLN A 170 -4.36 -11.78 6.18
C GLN A 170 -2.88 -12.16 6.21
N ALA A 171 -1.97 -11.27 5.80
CA ALA A 171 -0.54 -11.48 5.85
C ALA A 171 -0.05 -11.71 7.31
N SER A 172 -0.42 -10.84 8.24
CA SER A 172 -0.05 -11.06 9.65
C SER A 172 -0.64 -12.36 10.20
N GLY A 173 -1.88 -12.70 9.85
CA GLY A 173 -2.52 -13.96 10.22
C GLY A 173 -1.85 -15.20 9.63
N GLN A 174 -1.45 -15.16 8.36
CA GLN A 174 -0.74 -16.26 7.69
C GLN A 174 0.62 -16.53 8.32
N LEU A 175 1.37 -15.48 8.70
CA LEU A 175 2.63 -15.65 9.41
C LEU A 175 2.43 -16.27 10.79
N ARG A 176 1.44 -15.81 11.57
CA ARG A 176 1.13 -16.40 12.88
C ARG A 176 0.73 -17.87 12.73
N ARG A 177 -0.10 -18.20 11.75
CA ARG A 177 -0.47 -19.59 11.44
C ARG A 177 0.74 -20.44 11.03
N ALA A 178 1.65 -19.87 10.24
CA ALA A 178 2.90 -20.54 9.88
C ALA A 178 3.76 -20.82 11.13
N CYS A 179 3.90 -19.87 12.06
CA CYS A 179 4.58 -20.10 13.34
C CYS A 179 3.99 -21.31 14.07
N THR A 180 2.68 -21.34 14.26
CA THR A 180 1.99 -22.45 14.95
C THR A 180 2.20 -23.79 14.24
N LEU A 181 2.13 -23.81 12.90
CA LEU A 181 2.38 -25.03 12.13
C LEU A 181 3.82 -25.53 12.29
N LEU A 182 4.79 -24.61 12.26
CA LEU A 182 6.21 -24.93 12.40
C LEU A 182 6.55 -25.43 13.82
N GLU A 183 5.96 -24.84 14.86
CA GLU A 183 6.10 -25.28 16.25
C GLU A 183 5.48 -26.65 16.50
N ASN A 184 4.31 -26.91 15.93
CA ASN A 184 3.62 -28.19 16.11
C ASN A 184 4.21 -29.32 15.25
N ASN A 185 4.93 -28.99 14.16
CA ASN A 185 5.43 -29.97 13.19
C ASN A 185 6.90 -29.69 12.77
N PRO A 186 7.84 -29.60 13.72
CA PRO A 186 9.22 -29.16 13.44
C PRO A 186 10.01 -30.14 12.57
N ASP A 187 9.63 -31.42 12.57
CA ASP A 187 10.27 -32.48 11.78
C ASP A 187 9.59 -32.70 10.41
N LEU A 188 8.47 -32.02 10.13
CA LEU A 188 7.72 -32.16 8.87
C LEU A 188 7.82 -30.93 7.97
N LEU A 189 7.98 -29.74 8.56
CA LEU A 189 7.94 -28.46 7.83
C LEU A 189 9.27 -27.71 7.92
N LYS A 190 9.67 -27.10 6.79
CA LYS A 190 10.82 -26.18 6.65
C LYS A 190 10.37 -24.84 6.08
N ARG A 191 11.25 -23.83 6.07
CA ARG A 191 11.00 -22.59 5.31
C ARG A 191 11.27 -22.84 3.85
N THR A 192 10.44 -22.23 3.01
CA THR A 192 10.55 -22.29 1.54
C THR A 192 11.89 -21.80 0.99
N LEU A 193 12.54 -20.87 1.69
CA LEU A 193 13.81 -20.26 1.25
C LEU A 193 15.05 -21.15 1.40
N ASP A 194 14.94 -22.32 2.03
CA ASP A 194 16.05 -23.26 2.19
C ASP A 194 15.62 -24.69 1.81
N PRO A 195 15.63 -25.01 0.51
CA PRO A 195 15.15 -26.30 0.01
C PRO A 195 16.04 -27.47 0.45
N ASN A 196 17.31 -27.26 0.79
CA ASN A 196 18.23 -28.35 1.14
C ASN A 196 18.22 -28.71 2.64
N GLN A 197 17.42 -28.01 3.44
CA GLN A 197 17.36 -28.26 4.87
C GLN A 197 16.79 -29.65 5.18
N LYS A 198 17.50 -30.48 5.95
CA LYS A 198 17.09 -31.85 6.32
C LYS A 198 16.58 -31.99 7.76
N ARG A 199 17.06 -31.15 8.67
CA ARG A 199 16.61 -31.04 10.06
C ARG A 199 16.94 -29.64 10.55
N ARG A 200 16.07 -29.02 11.33
CA ARG A 200 16.21 -27.59 11.66
C ARG A 200 16.57 -27.39 13.13
N PRO A 201 17.77 -26.86 13.44
CA PRO A 201 18.02 -26.29 14.75
C PRO A 201 17.27 -24.96 14.89
N ASN A 202 16.84 -24.65 16.11
CA ASN A 202 16.35 -23.31 16.50
C ASN A 202 15.01 -22.86 15.89
N THR A 203 14.00 -23.75 15.89
CA THR A 203 12.62 -23.41 15.50
C THR A 203 12.06 -22.22 16.28
N ALA A 204 12.32 -22.15 17.59
CA ALA A 204 11.84 -21.08 18.46
C ALA A 204 12.32 -19.67 18.04
N HIS A 205 13.57 -19.50 17.64
CA HIS A 205 14.06 -18.21 17.16
C HIS A 205 13.37 -17.78 15.85
N ILE A 206 13.07 -18.74 14.98
CA ILE A 206 12.45 -18.45 13.69
C ILE A 206 10.99 -18.06 13.88
N THR A 207 10.25 -18.77 14.72
CA THR A 207 8.86 -18.39 15.04
C THR A 207 8.81 -17.05 15.77
N ALA A 208 9.74 -16.78 16.69
CA ALA A 208 9.87 -15.46 17.30
C ALA A 208 10.09 -14.35 16.26
N ARG A 209 10.99 -14.55 15.28
CA ARG A 209 11.23 -13.59 14.19
C ARG A 209 9.99 -13.43 13.29
N MET A 210 9.30 -14.51 12.93
CA MET A 210 8.08 -14.46 12.14
C MET A 210 6.94 -13.72 12.87
N ASN A 211 6.77 -13.95 14.17
CA ASN A 211 5.81 -13.23 15.01
C ASN A 211 6.14 -11.73 15.09
N LEU A 212 7.42 -11.38 15.26
CA LEU A 212 7.85 -9.99 15.23
C LEU A 212 7.55 -9.31 13.88
N VAL A 213 7.72 -10.03 12.77
CA VAL A 213 7.34 -9.52 11.45
C VAL A 213 5.82 -9.40 11.30
N ALA A 214 5.05 -10.37 11.80
CA ALA A 214 3.59 -10.31 11.81
C ALA A 214 3.07 -9.10 12.61
N ASP A 215 3.70 -8.80 13.75
CA ASP A 215 3.37 -7.63 14.56
C ASP A 215 3.74 -6.33 13.86
N LYS A 216 4.88 -6.29 13.16
CA LYS A 216 5.25 -5.14 12.32
C LYS A 216 4.26 -4.91 11.19
N ILE A 217 3.80 -5.96 10.52
CA ILE A 217 2.77 -5.86 9.46
C ILE A 217 1.46 -5.37 10.06
N ALA A 218 1.02 -5.94 11.18
CA ALA A 218 -0.23 -5.56 11.83
C ALA A 218 -0.23 -4.11 12.33
N LYS A 219 0.96 -3.59 12.69
CA LYS A 219 1.16 -2.20 13.14
C LYS A 219 1.62 -1.26 12.01
N SER A 220 1.82 -1.77 10.79
CA SER A 220 2.37 -0.95 9.71
C SER A 220 1.39 0.13 9.32
N ASN A 221 1.91 1.36 9.14
CA ASN A 221 1.14 2.41 8.51
C ASN A 221 0.79 1.99 7.08
N LEU A 222 -0.43 2.33 6.66
CA LEU A 222 -0.96 2.07 5.31
C LEU A 222 -0.13 2.73 4.19
N GLN A 223 0.79 3.63 4.55
CA GLN A 223 1.74 4.30 3.67
C GLN A 223 2.87 3.36 3.22
N ASN A 224 3.40 2.58 4.16
CA ASN A 224 4.58 1.79 3.90
C ASN A 224 4.18 0.49 3.21
N GLN A 225 4.71 0.26 2.01
CA GLN A 225 4.72 -1.07 1.44
C GLN A 225 5.55 -1.96 2.35
N VAL A 226 4.92 -2.99 2.91
CA VAL A 226 5.64 -3.96 3.74
C VAL A 226 6.30 -4.98 2.83
N HIS A 227 7.45 -4.61 2.27
CA HIS A 227 8.31 -5.55 1.58
C HIS A 227 8.98 -6.44 2.63
N THR A 228 8.50 -7.67 2.78
CA THR A 228 9.18 -8.68 3.60
C THR A 228 9.54 -9.87 2.73
N GLU A 229 10.57 -10.60 3.15
CA GLU A 229 11.02 -11.84 2.51
C GLU A 229 9.90 -12.89 2.35
N TYR A 230 8.84 -12.80 3.15
CA TYR A 230 7.70 -13.73 3.13
C TYR A 230 6.62 -13.38 2.11
N TYR A 231 6.59 -12.14 1.62
CA TYR A 231 5.58 -11.66 0.67
C TYR A 231 6.17 -11.20 -0.66
N ARG A 232 7.50 -11.22 -0.79
CA ARG A 232 8.21 -10.97 -2.06
C ARG A 232 8.06 -12.14 -3.04
N TYR A 233 7.66 -13.31 -2.55
CA TYR A 233 7.48 -14.52 -3.35
C TYR A 233 6.02 -14.96 -3.27
N THR A 234 5.46 -15.43 -4.38
CA THR A 234 4.08 -15.95 -4.53
C THR A 234 3.80 -17.23 -3.72
N PHE A 235 4.69 -17.63 -2.80
CA PHE A 235 4.64 -18.91 -2.10
C PHE A 235 4.37 -18.74 -0.61
N PHE A 236 3.69 -19.74 -0.02
CA PHE A 236 3.51 -19.84 1.42
C PHE A 236 4.90 -19.93 2.11
N PRO A 237 5.11 -19.34 3.31
CA PRO A 237 6.42 -19.25 3.95
C PRO A 237 7.02 -20.59 4.40
N LEU A 238 6.22 -21.66 4.33
CA LEU A 238 6.58 -23.02 4.73
C LEU A 238 6.38 -24.01 3.59
N THR A 239 7.25 -25.02 3.55
CA THR A 239 7.12 -26.20 2.69
C THR A 239 7.39 -27.46 3.52
N PRO A 240 6.80 -28.62 3.16
CA PRO A 240 7.21 -29.88 3.77
C PRO A 240 8.68 -30.20 3.46
N PHE A 241 9.34 -30.99 4.31
CA PHE A 241 10.59 -31.64 3.94
C PHE A 241 10.34 -32.62 2.78
N ASP A 242 11.34 -32.82 1.91
CA ASP A 242 11.20 -33.70 0.74
C ASP A 242 10.89 -35.15 1.17
N THR A 243 11.44 -35.58 2.31
CA THR A 243 11.12 -36.87 2.94
C THR A 243 9.66 -36.96 3.37
N SER A 244 9.14 -35.92 4.04
CA SER A 244 7.74 -35.85 4.46
C SER A 244 6.78 -35.76 3.28
N LEU A 245 7.17 -35.04 2.23
CA LEU A 245 6.41 -34.96 0.98
C LEU A 245 6.38 -36.31 0.26
N THR A 246 7.53 -37.00 0.18
CA THR A 246 7.62 -38.34 -0.41
C THR A 246 6.73 -39.33 0.32
N GLU A 247 6.73 -39.29 1.66
CA GLU A 247 5.89 -40.18 2.47
C GLU A 247 4.40 -39.85 2.28
N LEU A 248 4.03 -38.57 2.22
CA LEU A 248 2.66 -38.14 1.92
C LEU A 248 2.21 -38.67 0.56
N LEU A 249 3.02 -38.50 -0.48
CA LEU A 249 2.72 -39.00 -1.84
C LEU A 249 2.57 -40.52 -1.85
N ARG A 250 3.43 -41.25 -1.14
CA ARG A 250 3.33 -42.71 -0.99
C ARG A 250 2.04 -43.12 -0.29
N MET A 251 1.62 -42.39 0.74
CA MET A 251 0.37 -42.64 1.45
C MET A 251 -0.84 -42.32 0.58
N MET A 252 -0.81 -41.22 -0.17
CA MET A 252 -1.87 -40.90 -1.13
C MET A 252 -2.04 -41.98 -2.19
N ASP A 253 -0.95 -42.50 -2.73
CA ASP A 253 -0.96 -43.61 -3.69
C ASP A 253 -1.50 -44.90 -3.04
N TYR A 254 -1.06 -45.21 -1.82
CA TYR A 254 -1.55 -46.38 -1.07
C TYR A 254 -3.06 -46.33 -0.77
N PHE A 255 -3.63 -45.13 -0.59
CA PHE A 255 -5.04 -44.93 -0.29
C PHE A 255 -5.87 -44.46 -1.49
N ASP A 256 -5.34 -44.51 -2.72
CA ASP A 256 -6.00 -44.03 -3.95
C ASP A 256 -6.55 -42.59 -3.85
N ILE A 257 -5.87 -41.71 -3.10
CA ILE A 257 -6.25 -40.30 -2.95
C ILE A 257 -5.77 -39.53 -4.19
N THR A 258 -6.66 -39.35 -5.15
CA THR A 258 -6.40 -38.56 -6.37
C THR A 258 -6.69 -37.07 -6.16
N ALA A 259 -6.08 -36.21 -6.99
CA ALA A 259 -6.19 -34.75 -6.92
C ALA A 259 -7.64 -34.19 -7.03
N ALA A 260 -8.61 -35.02 -7.43
CA ALA A 260 -10.03 -34.68 -7.51
C ALA A 260 -10.86 -35.16 -6.29
N GLY A 261 -10.27 -35.87 -5.33
CA GLY A 261 -10.99 -36.61 -4.29
C GLY A 261 -11.19 -35.84 -2.99
N VAL A 262 -12.28 -35.06 -2.91
CA VAL A 262 -12.91 -34.75 -1.61
C VAL A 262 -13.62 -36.01 -1.11
N LEU A 263 -13.14 -36.53 0.02
CA LEU A 263 -13.83 -37.42 0.99
C LEU A 263 -14.55 -38.66 0.44
N LEU A 264 -13.87 -39.81 0.53
CA LEU A 264 -14.50 -41.07 0.94
C LEU A 264 -13.91 -41.49 2.30
N LEU A 265 -14.13 -40.66 3.33
CA LEU A 265 -14.14 -41.20 4.69
C LEU A 265 -15.43 -42.02 4.83
N ASN A 266 -15.32 -43.31 4.52
CA ASN A 266 -16.36 -44.29 4.71
C ASN A 266 -16.93 -44.17 6.13
N LYS A 267 -18.16 -43.65 6.24
CA LYS A 267 -19.13 -44.13 7.21
C LYS A 267 -19.42 -45.56 6.80
N ASP A 268 -18.61 -46.50 7.28
CA ASP A 268 -18.98 -47.87 7.61
C ASP A 268 -17.68 -48.64 7.79
N GLY A 269 -17.36 -48.92 9.05
CA GLY A 269 -16.24 -49.75 9.43
C GLY A 269 -16.40 -51.14 8.83
N SER A 270 -15.71 -51.40 7.72
CA SER A 270 -15.35 -52.76 7.35
C SER A 270 -13.96 -52.74 6.71
N SER A 271 -13.01 -53.26 7.49
CA SER A 271 -11.72 -53.71 6.97
C SER A 271 -11.98 -54.96 6.14
N SER A 272 -11.68 -54.92 4.85
CA SER A 272 -11.40 -56.13 4.08
C SER A 272 -10.00 -56.03 3.50
N CYS A 273 -9.12 -56.86 4.04
CA CYS A 273 -7.80 -57.17 3.51
C CYS A 273 -7.99 -57.97 2.21
N GLY A 274 -7.33 -57.58 1.11
CA GLY A 274 -7.31 -58.38 -0.11
C GLY A 274 -6.68 -57.71 -1.34
N ARG A 275 -5.38 -57.99 -1.54
CA ARG A 275 -4.67 -58.30 -2.82
C ARG A 275 -5.05 -57.47 -4.07
N GLN A 276 -4.11 -56.89 -4.83
CA GLN A 276 -3.02 -57.59 -5.53
C GLN A 276 -2.16 -56.56 -6.27
N HIS A 277 -0.84 -56.76 -6.28
CA HIS A 277 0.11 -56.06 -7.13
C HIS A 277 -0.30 -56.07 -8.61
N THR A 278 -0.28 -54.90 -9.24
CA THR A 278 0.16 -54.74 -10.64
C THR A 278 1.00 -53.46 -10.74
N ARG A 279 2.33 -53.64 -10.85
CA ARG A 279 3.26 -52.57 -11.26
C ARG A 279 2.84 -52.09 -12.65
N ARG A 280 2.31 -50.87 -12.76
CA ARG A 280 2.34 -50.10 -14.01
C ARG A 280 3.14 -48.83 -13.76
N SER A 281 4.34 -48.83 -14.32
CA SER A 281 5.20 -47.67 -14.47
C SER A 281 4.42 -46.59 -15.22
N ILE A 282 4.11 -45.48 -14.54
CA ILE A 282 3.71 -44.25 -15.22
C ILE A 282 4.81 -43.25 -14.91
N GLY A 283 5.60 -42.92 -15.94
CA GLY A 283 6.60 -41.88 -15.88
C GLY A 283 5.93 -40.54 -15.62
N LEU A 284 6.26 -39.94 -14.48
CA LEU A 284 5.94 -38.55 -14.20
C LEU A 284 6.96 -37.67 -14.92
N LEU A 285 6.48 -37.05 -16.00
CA LEU A 285 7.10 -35.88 -16.62
C LEU A 285 7.18 -34.76 -15.58
N VAL A 286 8.40 -34.31 -15.35
CA VAL A 286 8.76 -33.16 -14.54
C VAL A 286 8.36 -31.89 -15.29
N TRP A 287 7.62 -31.00 -14.61
CA TRP A 287 7.56 -29.56 -14.85
C TRP A 287 7.77 -28.85 -13.53
#